data_AF-A0A533UK96-F1
#
_entry.id   AF-A0A533UK96-F1
#
_cell.length_a   1.000
_cell.length_b   1.000
_cell.length_c   1.000
_cell.angle_alpha   90.00
_cell.angle_beta   90.00
_cell.angle_gamma   90.00
#
_symmetry.space_group_name_H-M   'P 1'
#
loop_
_entity.id
_entity.type
_entity.pdbx_description
1 polymer ?
#
loop_
_entity_poly.entity_id
_entity_poly.type
_entity_poly.pdbx_seq_one_letter_code
_entity_poly.pdbx_strand_id
1 'polypeptide(L)'
;MSSSKYVCASLLAVAISLSVFVTLSVLDQAYAAKYPYKGQLSGKNEVPPVQTKATGEAEFTKVANATMKYRVNVTGLSNATGAHIHMGKSGANGDIIADLLNTPTSKDKDTAYGMIIRGNISDSSLKGPMQGKKLDDLAAAIESGD
;
A
#
# COMPACT_ATOMS: atom_id res chain seq x y z
N MET A 1 56.27 40.70 -51.20
CA MET A 1 54.94 40.82 -50.55
C MET A 1 53.99 39.93 -51.32
N SER A 2 53.75 38.71 -50.82
CA SER A 2 52.96 37.71 -51.55
C SER A 2 52.21 36.80 -50.59
N SER A 3 50.95 36.61 -50.96
CA SER A 3 50.07 35.44 -50.78
C SER A 3 49.59 35.03 -49.38
N SER A 4 48.28 35.26 -49.17
CA SER A 4 47.39 34.36 -48.43
C SER A 4 47.48 32.93 -48.98
N LYS A 5 47.61 31.94 -48.09
CA LYS A 5 47.45 30.52 -48.39
C LYS A 5 46.73 29.82 -47.24
N TYR A 6 45.58 29.24 -47.57
CA TYR A 6 44.87 28.24 -46.77
C TYR A 6 45.79 27.05 -46.51
N VAL A 7 45.81 26.55 -45.27
CA VAL A 7 46.43 25.27 -44.91
C VAL A 7 45.32 24.33 -44.46
N CYS A 8 44.99 23.36 -45.31
CA CYS A 8 44.45 22.08 -44.90
C CYS A 8 45.60 21.21 -44.41
N ALA A 9 45.53 20.66 -43.19
CA ALA A 9 46.16 19.38 -42.85
C ALA A 9 45.72 18.87 -41.47
N SER A 10 44.99 17.75 -41.50
CA SER A 10 45.13 16.56 -40.64
C SER A 10 45.05 16.66 -39.10
N LEU A 11 43.94 16.09 -38.58
CA LEU A 11 43.86 15.00 -37.59
C LEU A 11 45.07 14.81 -36.63
N LEU A 12 44.87 15.02 -35.33
CA LEU A 12 44.91 13.98 -34.27
C LEU A 12 44.75 14.62 -32.87
N ALA A 13 44.37 13.78 -31.89
CA ALA A 13 44.25 14.01 -30.44
C ALA A 13 42.82 14.42 -30.02
N VAL A 14 42.08 13.70 -29.17
CA VAL A 14 42.33 12.59 -28.25
C VAL A 14 41.00 11.83 -28.12
N ALA A 15 41.09 10.52 -27.92
CA ALA A 15 39.99 9.61 -27.57
C ALA A 15 38.91 10.29 -26.72
N ILE A 16 37.67 10.24 -27.22
CA ILE A 16 36.46 10.58 -26.45
C ILE A 16 36.48 9.68 -25.23
N SER A 17 36.86 10.26 -24.09
CA SER A 17 36.98 9.55 -22.83
C SER A 17 35.65 8.90 -22.50
N LEU A 18 35.72 7.59 -22.46
CA LEU A 18 34.83 6.65 -21.82
C LEU A 18 34.51 7.14 -20.39
N SER A 19 33.53 8.01 -20.25
CA SER A 19 32.82 8.21 -18.99
C SER A 19 31.37 8.47 -19.34
N VAL A 20 30.70 7.34 -19.55
CA VAL A 20 29.30 7.08 -19.28
C VAL A 20 28.87 7.87 -18.03
N PHE A 21 28.54 9.13 -18.24
CA PHE A 21 27.69 9.94 -17.37
C PHE A 21 26.44 10.30 -18.16
N VAL A 22 25.96 9.33 -18.95
CA VAL A 22 24.52 9.09 -19.04
C VAL A 22 24.14 8.46 -17.70
N THR A 23 24.11 9.25 -16.63
CA THR A 23 23.22 8.92 -15.52
C THR A 23 21.83 9.24 -16.01
N LEU A 24 21.32 8.38 -16.91
CA LEU A 24 19.90 8.07 -16.97
C LEU A 24 19.57 7.42 -15.63
N SER A 25 19.58 8.22 -14.57
CA SER A 25 18.76 7.97 -13.40
C SER A 25 17.35 8.37 -13.82
N VAL A 26 16.78 7.64 -14.78
CA VAL A 26 15.38 7.26 -14.61
C VAL A 26 15.41 6.49 -13.29
N LEU A 27 15.24 7.23 -12.19
CA LEU A 27 14.66 6.67 -11.00
C LEU A 27 13.31 6.21 -11.50
N ASP A 28 13.29 4.94 -11.85
CA ASP A 28 12.10 4.13 -12.02
C ASP A 28 11.44 4.06 -10.64
N GLN A 29 11.02 5.21 -10.13
CA GLN A 29 9.88 5.26 -9.23
C GLN A 29 8.67 5.10 -10.14
N ALA A 30 8.52 3.88 -10.64
CA ALA A 30 7.26 3.23 -10.46
C ALA A 30 6.89 3.45 -8.99
N TYR A 31 6.13 4.51 -8.72
CA TYR A 31 5.18 4.53 -7.62
C TYR A 31 4.21 3.39 -7.94
N ALA A 32 4.69 2.16 -7.73
CA ALA A 32 3.89 0.98 -7.86
C ALA A 32 2.80 1.18 -6.83
N ALA A 33 1.58 1.39 -7.31
CA ALA A 33 0.43 0.90 -6.60
C ALA A 33 0.72 -0.59 -6.38
N LYS A 34 1.33 -0.88 -5.22
CA LYS A 34 1.54 -2.23 -4.76
C LYS A 34 0.15 -2.87 -4.79
N TYR A 35 0.04 -4.00 -5.50
CA TYR A 35 -1.23 -4.67 -5.78
C TYR A 35 -2.16 -4.61 -4.57
N PRO A 36 -3.48 -4.43 -4.77
CA PRO A 36 -4.39 -4.35 -3.64
C PRO A 36 -4.26 -5.63 -2.80
N TYR A 37 -3.95 -5.48 -1.50
CA TYR A 37 -4.06 -6.58 -0.54
C TYR A 37 -5.53 -6.90 -0.33
N LYS A 38 -5.87 -8.18 -0.31
CA LYS A 38 -7.25 -8.63 -0.14
C LYS A 38 -7.40 -9.58 1.03
N GLY A 39 -8.51 -9.45 1.76
CA GLY A 39 -8.90 -10.37 2.84
C GLY A 39 -10.35 -10.77 2.69
N GLN A 40 -10.63 -12.07 2.78
CA GLN A 40 -11.99 -12.60 2.80
C GLN A 40 -12.52 -12.66 4.24
N LEU A 41 -13.71 -12.13 4.46
CA LEU A 41 -14.36 -12.05 5.77
C LEU A 41 -15.46 -13.11 5.86
N SER A 42 -15.44 -13.86 6.96
CA SER A 42 -16.38 -14.95 7.24
C SER A 42 -16.43 -15.15 8.74
N GLY A 43 -17.60 -15.45 9.30
CA GLY A 43 -17.73 -15.81 10.71
C GLY A 43 -16.90 -17.05 11.11
N LYS A 44 -16.48 -17.87 10.13
CA LYS A 44 -15.55 -19.00 10.37
C LYS A 44 -14.14 -18.55 10.74
N ASN A 45 -13.78 -17.31 10.44
CA ASN A 45 -12.46 -16.75 10.74
C ASN A 45 -12.41 -16.12 12.15
N GLU A 46 -13.54 -16.05 12.85
CA GLU A 46 -13.61 -15.59 14.25
C GLU A 46 -13.13 -16.69 15.21
N VAL A 47 -12.68 -16.28 16.40
CA VAL A 47 -12.30 -17.21 17.48
C VAL A 47 -13.06 -16.86 18.77
N PRO A 48 -14.07 -17.65 19.16
CA PRO A 48 -14.59 -18.84 18.47
C PRO A 48 -15.37 -18.51 17.19
N PRO A 49 -15.49 -19.45 16.23
CA PRO A 49 -16.26 -19.24 15.00
C PRO A 49 -17.72 -18.86 15.28
N VAL A 50 -18.21 -17.87 14.54
CA VAL A 50 -19.59 -17.38 14.62
C VAL A 50 -20.42 -17.96 13.47
N GLN A 51 -21.56 -18.56 13.80
CA GLN A 51 -22.50 -19.07 12.80
C GLN A 51 -23.33 -17.92 12.21
N THR A 52 -22.92 -17.43 11.03
CA THR A 52 -23.61 -16.37 10.29
C THR A 52 -23.56 -16.62 8.79
N LYS A 53 -24.49 -16.01 8.05
CA LYS A 53 -24.44 -15.93 6.59
C LYS A 53 -23.65 -14.72 6.10
N ALA A 54 -23.22 -13.85 7.02
CA ALA A 54 -22.46 -12.66 6.67
C ALA A 54 -21.10 -13.04 6.06
N THR A 55 -20.76 -12.38 4.96
CA THR A 55 -19.49 -12.56 4.25
C THR A 55 -19.02 -11.21 3.75
N GLY A 56 -17.73 -11.06 3.47
CA GLY A 56 -17.22 -9.82 2.91
C GLY A 56 -15.85 -9.94 2.30
N GLU A 57 -15.43 -8.86 1.65
CA GLU A 57 -14.09 -8.69 1.13
C GLU A 57 -13.55 -7.33 1.61
N ALA A 58 -12.34 -7.34 2.12
CA ALA A 58 -11.57 -6.16 2.43
C ALA A 58 -10.46 -5.99 1.39
N GLU A 59 -10.33 -4.80 0.83
CA GLU A 59 -9.27 -4.42 -0.11
C GLU A 59 -8.48 -3.26 0.48
N PHE A 60 -7.15 -3.34 0.41
CA PHE A 60 -6.21 -2.31 0.86
C PHE A 60 -5.24 -1.96 -0.25
N THR A 61 -5.02 -0.68 -0.52
CA THR A 61 -4.09 -0.23 -1.57
C THR A 61 -3.19 0.86 -1.03
N LYS A 62 -1.88 0.62 -1.05
CA LYS A 62 -0.89 1.66 -0.74
C LYS A 62 -0.78 2.60 -1.95
N VAL A 63 -1.21 3.85 -1.78
CA VAL A 63 -1.27 4.83 -2.88
C VAL A 63 -0.11 5.81 -2.89
N ALA A 64 0.52 6.03 -1.74
CA ALA A 64 1.67 6.91 -1.56
C ALA A 64 2.39 6.56 -0.25
N ASN A 65 3.55 7.19 -0.02
CA ASN A 65 4.23 7.13 1.27
C ASN A 65 3.29 7.72 2.33
N ALA A 66 2.97 6.93 3.37
CA ALA A 66 2.06 7.28 4.47
C ALA A 66 0.54 7.34 4.15
N THR A 67 0.05 6.76 3.04
CA THR A 67 -1.40 6.52 2.88
C THR A 67 -1.72 5.16 2.28
N MET A 68 -2.57 4.40 2.98
CA MET A 68 -3.18 3.16 2.51
C MET A 68 -4.70 3.34 2.45
N LYS A 69 -5.26 3.31 1.25
CA LYS A 69 -6.72 3.33 1.06
C LYS A 69 -7.28 1.96 1.40
N TYR A 70 -8.47 1.92 1.99
CA TYR A 70 -9.18 0.67 2.20
C TYR A 70 -10.65 0.78 1.79
N ARG A 71 -11.20 -0.38 1.41
CA ARG A 71 -12.63 -0.59 1.22
C ARG A 71 -12.99 -1.98 1.71
N VAL A 72 -13.98 -2.05 2.59
CA VAL A 72 -14.59 -3.28 3.07
C VAL A 72 -16.01 -3.33 2.56
N ASN A 73 -16.39 -4.42 1.92
CA ASN A 73 -17.75 -4.69 1.48
C ASN A 73 -18.25 -5.94 2.21
N VAL A 74 -19.34 -5.82 2.95
CA VAL A 74 -19.93 -6.92 3.72
C VAL A 74 -21.36 -7.12 3.26
N THR A 75 -21.74 -8.37 3.04
CA THR A 75 -23.12 -8.80 2.74
C THR A 75 -23.69 -9.51 3.96
N GLY A 76 -24.97 -9.31 4.26
CA GLY A 76 -25.67 -9.97 5.37
C GLY A 76 -25.37 -9.39 6.75
N LEU A 77 -24.73 -8.22 6.82
CA LEU A 77 -24.47 -7.46 8.04
C LEU A 77 -24.73 -5.96 7.81
N SER A 78 -25.39 -5.33 8.76
CA SER A 78 -25.66 -3.89 8.82
C SER A 78 -25.36 -3.38 10.21
N ASN A 79 -25.10 -2.08 10.38
CA ASN A 79 -24.84 -1.47 11.69
C ASN A 79 -23.69 -2.15 12.46
N ALA A 80 -22.58 -2.46 11.79
CA ALA A 80 -21.42 -3.02 12.47
C ALA A 80 -20.89 -2.06 13.56
N THR A 81 -20.61 -2.62 14.73
CA THR A 81 -20.05 -1.87 15.88
C THR A 81 -18.53 -1.87 15.92
N GLY A 82 -17.89 -2.62 15.03
CA GLY A 82 -16.43 -2.73 14.91
C GLY A 82 -16.02 -3.20 13.52
N ALA A 83 -14.87 -2.71 13.05
CA ALA A 83 -14.19 -3.24 11.88
C ALA A 83 -12.68 -3.03 12.08
N HIS A 84 -11.94 -4.12 12.27
CA HIS A 84 -10.55 -4.06 12.70
C HIS A 84 -9.63 -4.83 11.77
N ILE A 85 -8.36 -4.41 11.72
CA ILE A 85 -7.26 -5.25 11.26
C ILE A 85 -6.58 -5.81 12.50
N HIS A 86 -6.40 -7.13 12.54
CA HIS A 86 -5.69 -7.83 13.61
C HIS A 86 -4.32 -8.30 13.12
N MET A 87 -3.34 -8.30 14.02
CA MET A 87 -2.02 -8.90 13.78
C MET A 87 -1.84 -10.08 14.74
N GLY A 88 -1.61 -11.27 14.19
CA GLY A 88 -1.61 -12.49 14.97
C GLY A 88 -1.58 -13.74 14.11
N LYS A 89 -1.23 -14.86 14.75
CA LYS A 89 -1.15 -16.16 14.07
C LYS A 89 -2.52 -16.58 13.53
N SER A 90 -2.51 -17.24 12.37
CA SER A 90 -3.72 -17.83 11.80
C SER A 90 -4.46 -18.71 12.81
N GLY A 91 -5.76 -18.47 12.97
CA GLY A 91 -6.62 -19.20 13.90
C GLY A 91 -6.51 -18.77 15.38
N ALA A 92 -5.77 -17.70 15.69
CA ALA A 92 -5.69 -17.12 17.02
C ALA A 92 -6.13 -15.64 17.01
N ASN A 93 -6.63 -15.16 18.15
CA ASN A 93 -6.91 -13.75 18.33
C ASN A 93 -5.60 -12.95 18.32
N GLY A 94 -5.53 -11.94 17.45
CA GLY A 94 -4.43 -10.99 17.35
C GLY A 94 -4.78 -9.63 17.95
N ASP A 95 -3.76 -8.81 18.20
CA ASP A 95 -3.95 -7.43 18.64
C ASP A 95 -4.57 -6.59 17.52
N ILE A 96 -5.45 -5.64 17.87
CA ILE A 96 -5.99 -4.68 16.90
C ILE A 96 -4.89 -3.69 16.52
N ILE A 97 -4.52 -3.70 15.24
CA ILE A 97 -3.51 -2.79 14.68
C ILE A 97 -4.10 -1.63 13.88
N ALA A 98 -5.38 -1.71 13.48
CA ALA A 98 -6.11 -0.59 12.91
C ALA A 98 -7.61 -0.73 13.19
N ASP A 99 -8.26 0.40 13.47
CA ASP A 99 -9.71 0.49 13.65
C ASP A 99 -10.31 1.26 12.47
N LEU A 100 -10.89 0.51 11.56
CA LEU A 100 -11.36 1.01 10.27
C LEU A 100 -12.55 1.94 10.44
N LEU A 101 -13.44 1.68 11.40
CA LEU A 101 -14.57 2.59 11.68
C LEU A 101 -14.10 3.93 12.22
N ASN A 102 -12.96 3.99 12.91
CA ASN A 102 -12.47 5.19 13.59
C ASN A 102 -11.16 5.77 13.00
N THR A 103 -10.92 5.59 11.71
CA THR A 103 -9.89 6.36 10.99
C THR A 103 -10.36 7.79 10.71
N PRO A 104 -9.46 8.80 10.57
CA PRO A 104 -9.86 10.19 10.35
C PRO A 104 -10.73 10.43 9.11
N THR A 105 -10.68 9.53 8.12
CA THR A 105 -11.45 9.62 6.88
C THR A 105 -12.45 8.48 6.70
N SER A 106 -12.70 7.71 7.76
CA SER A 106 -13.67 6.61 7.75
C SER A 106 -15.05 7.09 7.32
N LYS A 107 -15.67 6.29 6.45
CA LYS A 107 -17.07 6.42 6.07
C LYS A 107 -17.65 5.02 5.95
N ASP A 108 -18.74 4.78 6.65
CA ASP A 108 -19.57 3.60 6.53
C ASP A 108 -20.93 3.95 5.91
N LYS A 109 -21.55 2.96 5.27
CA LYS A 109 -22.88 3.07 4.70
C LYS A 109 -23.54 1.71 4.64
N ASP A 110 -24.70 1.59 5.26
CA ASP A 110 -25.61 0.47 5.04
C ASP A 110 -26.21 0.51 3.62
N THR A 111 -26.45 -0.68 3.09
CA THR A 111 -27.06 -0.96 1.78
C THR A 111 -28.23 -1.93 1.99
N ALA A 112 -29.01 -2.17 0.94
CA ALA A 112 -30.12 -3.14 1.02
C ALA A 112 -29.67 -4.57 1.37
N TYR A 113 -28.40 -4.92 1.15
CA TYR A 113 -27.90 -6.29 1.29
C TYR A 113 -26.73 -6.43 2.28
N GLY A 114 -26.31 -5.33 2.91
CA GLY A 114 -25.14 -5.34 3.79
C GLY A 114 -24.58 -3.94 3.99
N MET A 115 -23.27 -3.76 4.10
CA MET A 115 -22.66 -2.46 4.35
C MET A 115 -21.30 -2.30 3.65
N ILE A 116 -20.92 -1.05 3.41
CA ILE A 116 -19.62 -0.67 2.87
C ILE A 116 -18.92 0.24 3.87
N ILE A 117 -17.66 -0.04 4.17
CA ILE A 117 -16.78 0.80 4.99
C ILE A 117 -15.58 1.20 4.12
N ARG A 118 -15.16 2.45 4.15
CA ARG A 118 -14.01 2.92 3.37
C ARG A 118 -13.32 4.10 4.03
N GLY A 119 -12.05 4.27 3.72
CA GLY A 119 -11.27 5.39 4.21
C GLY A 119 -9.80 5.22 3.90
N ASN A 120 -8.97 5.92 4.67
CA ASN A 120 -7.52 5.87 4.59
C ASN A 120 -6.95 5.52 5.96
N ILE A 121 -5.94 4.65 5.97
CA ILE A 121 -5.05 4.41 7.08
C ILE A 121 -3.79 5.27 6.84
N SER A 122 -3.39 6.01 7.87
CA SER A 122 -2.10 6.72 7.98
C SER A 122 -1.22 6.03 9.03
N ASP A 123 0.05 6.39 9.13
CA ASP A 123 0.93 5.93 10.22
C ASP A 123 0.29 6.16 11.61
N SER A 124 -0.38 7.30 11.80
CA SER A 124 -1.06 7.65 13.06
C SER A 124 -2.33 6.83 13.34
N SER A 125 -2.85 6.12 12.34
CA SER A 125 -3.99 5.21 12.51
C SER A 125 -3.59 3.86 13.09
N LEU A 126 -2.28 3.54 13.12
CA LEU A 126 -1.76 2.28 13.62
C LEU A 126 -1.82 2.20 15.14
N LYS A 127 -2.27 1.06 15.65
CA LYS A 127 -2.50 0.76 17.06
C LYS A 127 -1.71 -0.47 17.50
N GLY A 128 -1.74 -0.75 18.81
CA GLY A 128 -1.15 -1.94 19.40
C GLY A 128 0.34 -2.08 19.04
N PRO A 129 0.81 -3.27 18.62
CA PRO A 129 2.22 -3.51 18.29
C PRO A 129 2.71 -2.73 17.04
N MET A 130 1.78 -2.17 16.26
CA MET A 130 2.08 -1.31 15.11
C MET A 130 2.07 0.18 15.45
N GLN A 131 1.79 0.57 16.70
CA GLN A 131 1.78 1.97 17.10
C GLN A 131 3.15 2.63 16.90
N GLY A 132 3.17 3.78 16.22
CA GLY A 132 4.39 4.53 15.92
C GLY A 132 5.22 4.01 14.73
N LYS A 133 4.82 2.88 14.14
CA LYS A 133 5.43 2.33 12.92
C LYS A 133 4.94 3.04 11.65
N LYS A 134 5.51 2.67 10.50
CA LYS A 134 5.13 3.16 9.18
C LYS A 134 4.17 2.22 8.49
N LEU A 135 3.37 2.74 7.56
CA LEU A 135 2.57 1.89 6.66
C LEU A 135 3.41 0.93 5.83
N ASP A 136 4.71 1.19 5.68
CA ASP A 136 5.67 0.28 5.05
C ASP A 136 5.90 -0.96 5.90
N ASP A 137 5.95 -0.81 7.23
CA ASP A 137 6.04 -1.93 8.18
C ASP A 137 4.74 -2.75 8.15
N LEU A 138 3.58 -2.08 8.08
CA LEU A 138 2.29 -2.75 7.91
C LEU A 138 2.25 -3.54 6.59
N ALA A 139 2.67 -2.92 5.49
CA ALA A 139 2.73 -3.57 4.19
C ALA A 139 3.66 -4.80 4.20
N ALA A 140 4.81 -4.70 4.88
CA ALA A 140 5.72 -5.82 5.04
C ALA A 140 5.11 -6.96 5.87
N ALA A 141 4.40 -6.65 6.96
CA ALA A 141 3.71 -7.65 7.78
C ALA A 141 2.60 -8.39 7.01
N ILE A 142 1.83 -7.66 6.19
CA ILE A 142 0.81 -8.28 5.32
C ILE A 142 1.45 -9.25 4.31
N GLU A 143 2.64 -8.93 3.80
CA GLU A 143 3.37 -9.79 2.85
C GLU A 143 4.03 -11.00 3.51
N SER A 144 4.52 -10.87 4.74
CA SER A 144 5.07 -12.00 5.49
C SER A 144 3.98 -12.89 6.09
N GLY A 145 2.75 -12.39 6.21
CA GLY A 145 1.62 -13.10 6.81
C GLY A 145 1.66 -13.10 8.35
N ASP A 146 2.29 -12.09 8.94
CA ASP A 146 2.45 -11.90 10.39
C ASP A 146 1.31 -11.11 11.06
#